data_AF-A0A966Y6U6-F1
#
_entry.id   AF-A0A966Y6U6-F1
#
_cell.length_a   1.000
_cell.length_b   1.000
_cell.length_c   1.000
_cell.angle_alpha   90.00
_cell.angle_beta   90.00
_cell.angle_gamma   90.00
#
_symmetry.space_group_name_H-M   'P 1'
#
loop_
_entity.id
_entity.type
_entity.pdbx_description
1 polymer ?
#
loop_
_entity_poly.entity_id
_entity_poly.type
_entity_poly.pdbx_seq_one_letter_code
_entity_poly.pdbx_strand_id
1 'polypeptide(L)'
;MCDVTLVTATMMGLSGAQSILGAEQQAQQAAAQQNLRAYQASYQATVARNAAQVSEYNAQAAERRGAAEEEKQRRKTSLLLGSRQAQFAAQGSDLEGSPLDILGDTAASGEEEALAARYQAAREAWNQRIQAANQDDRIHAALLQLLQNLWNVQHVFA
;
A
#
# COMPACT_ATOMS: atom_id res chain seq x y z
N MET A 1 -2.14 -74.07 5.17
CA MET A 1 -2.62 -73.59 3.85
C MET A 1 -4.14 -73.51 3.93
N CYS A 2 -4.75 -72.60 3.16
CA CYS A 2 -6.17 -72.19 3.11
C CYS A 2 -6.54 -71.07 4.11
N ASP A 3 -6.94 -69.85 3.75
CA ASP A 3 -6.85 -69.05 2.52
C ASP A 3 -7.25 -67.62 2.93
N VAL A 4 -6.28 -66.71 3.10
CA VAL A 4 -6.53 -65.29 3.46
C VAL A 4 -6.88 -64.46 2.20
N THR A 5 -7.02 -65.12 1.06
CA THR A 5 -7.29 -64.52 -0.25
C THR A 5 -8.77 -64.20 -0.51
N LEU A 6 -9.70 -64.68 0.32
CA LEU A 6 -11.14 -64.50 0.06
C LEU A 6 -11.73 -63.18 0.60
N VAL A 7 -11.06 -62.47 1.52
CA VAL A 7 -11.57 -61.21 2.09
C VAL A 7 -11.08 -59.97 1.31
N THR A 8 -10.04 -60.10 0.49
CA THR A 8 -9.51 -59.02 -0.37
C THR A 8 -10.10 -59.01 -1.78
N ALA A 9 -10.83 -60.04 -2.19
CA ALA A 9 -11.46 -60.10 -3.51
C ALA A 9 -12.74 -59.25 -3.64
N THR A 10 -13.36 -58.82 -2.54
CA THR A 10 -14.46 -57.84 -2.58
C THR A 10 -13.99 -56.38 -2.46
N MET A 11 -12.69 -56.13 -2.27
CA MET A 11 -12.14 -54.76 -2.26
C MET A 11 -11.58 -54.28 -3.61
N MET A 12 -11.55 -55.13 -4.64
CA MET A 12 -11.08 -54.77 -5.99
C MET A 12 -12.18 -54.80 -7.06
N GLY A 13 -13.45 -54.71 -6.64
CA GLY A 13 -14.61 -54.60 -7.53
C GLY A 13 -15.44 -53.31 -7.36
N LEU A 14 -15.02 -52.40 -6.47
CA LEU A 14 -15.75 -51.15 -6.16
C LEU A 14 -14.87 -49.89 -6.25
N SER A 15 -13.64 -49.99 -6.75
CA SER A 15 -12.77 -48.82 -6.97
C SER A 15 -13.06 -48.06 -8.27
N GLY A 16 -13.99 -48.55 -9.11
CA GLY A 16 -14.35 -47.91 -10.38
C GLY A 16 -15.66 -47.10 -10.38
N ALA A 17 -16.53 -47.25 -9.37
CA ALA A 17 -17.88 -46.67 -9.38
C ALA A 17 -18.20 -45.72 -8.21
N GLN A 18 -17.33 -45.60 -7.21
CA GLN A 18 -17.56 -44.69 -6.08
C GLN A 18 -17.10 -43.24 -6.33
N SER A 19 -16.41 -42.95 -7.43
CA SER A 19 -16.01 -41.57 -7.79
C SER A 19 -17.12 -40.77 -8.45
N ILE A 20 -18.21 -41.39 -8.93
CA ILE A 20 -19.29 -40.68 -9.64
C ILE A 20 -20.32 -40.10 -8.65
N LEU A 21 -20.65 -40.83 -7.57
CA LEU A 21 -21.58 -40.34 -6.53
C LEU A 21 -20.95 -39.30 -5.58
N GLY A 22 -19.61 -39.20 -5.55
CA GLY A 22 -18.89 -38.15 -4.82
C GLY A 22 -18.70 -36.85 -5.62
N ALA A 23 -18.74 -36.92 -6.96
CA ALA A 23 -18.54 -35.76 -7.83
C ALA A 23 -19.70 -34.75 -7.73
N GLU A 24 -20.94 -35.24 -7.58
CA GLU A 24 -22.12 -34.38 -7.45
C GLU A 24 -22.19 -33.69 -6.08
N GLN A 25 -21.81 -34.39 -5.00
CA GLN A 25 -21.65 -33.78 -3.67
C GLN A 25 -20.51 -32.76 -3.63
N GLN A 26 -19.40 -33.01 -4.32
CA GLN A 26 -18.30 -32.05 -4.45
C GLN A 26 -18.73 -30.81 -5.25
N ALA A 27 -19.56 -30.96 -6.28
CA ALA A 27 -20.08 -29.84 -7.08
C ALA A 27 -21.00 -28.91 -6.26
N GLN A 28 -21.89 -29.46 -5.41
CA GLN A 28 -22.73 -28.65 -4.54
C GLN A 28 -21.93 -27.95 -3.43
N GLN A 29 -20.91 -28.62 -2.88
CA GLN A 29 -19.99 -28.01 -1.92
C GLN A 29 -19.15 -26.90 -2.57
N ALA A 30 -18.76 -27.04 -3.84
CA ALA A 30 -18.05 -26.02 -4.60
C ALA A 30 -18.93 -24.77 -4.82
N ALA A 31 -20.21 -24.94 -5.18
CA ALA A 31 -21.13 -23.83 -5.38
C ALA A 31 -21.41 -23.03 -4.08
N ALA A 32 -21.56 -23.73 -2.94
CA ALA A 32 -21.72 -23.06 -1.64
C ALA A 32 -20.46 -22.26 -1.24
N GLN A 33 -19.27 -22.81 -1.52
CA GLN A 33 -18.00 -22.12 -1.27
C GLN A 33 -17.79 -20.90 -2.18
N GLN A 34 -18.34 -20.89 -3.40
CA GLN A 34 -18.25 -19.76 -4.32
C GLN A 34 -19.02 -18.53 -3.81
N ASN A 35 -20.24 -18.70 -3.32
CA ASN A 35 -21.03 -17.59 -2.77
C ASN A 35 -20.35 -16.95 -1.56
N LEU A 36 -19.74 -17.77 -0.69
CA LEU A 36 -18.94 -17.30 0.44
C LEU A 36 -17.70 -16.50 -0.02
N ARG A 37 -16.98 -16.97 -1.05
CA ARG A 37 -15.82 -16.25 -1.61
C ARG A 37 -16.22 -14.94 -2.28
N ALA A 38 -17.34 -14.91 -3.00
CA ALA A 38 -17.86 -13.70 -3.63
C ALA A 38 -18.26 -12.64 -2.59
N TYR A 39 -18.94 -13.06 -1.50
CA TYR A 39 -19.26 -12.18 -0.38
C TYR A 39 -18.01 -11.66 0.35
N GLN A 40 -17.01 -12.51 0.56
CA GLN A 40 -15.73 -12.09 1.14
C GLN A 40 -14.98 -11.11 0.25
N ALA A 41 -15.00 -11.32 -1.08
CA ALA A 41 -14.35 -10.44 -2.04
C ALA A 41 -15.00 -9.05 -2.09
N SER A 42 -16.33 -8.96 -2.05
CA SER A 42 -17.04 -7.68 -2.03
C SER A 42 -16.82 -6.90 -0.73
N TYR A 43 -16.78 -7.61 0.41
CA TYR A 43 -16.43 -7.02 1.70
C TYR A 43 -14.98 -6.48 1.70
N GLN A 44 -14.02 -7.29 1.24
CA GLN A 44 -12.62 -6.87 1.12
C GLN A 44 -12.47 -5.68 0.16
N ALA A 45 -13.24 -5.63 -0.93
CA ALA A 45 -13.25 -4.50 -1.85
C ALA A 45 -13.73 -3.20 -1.19
N THR A 46 -14.69 -3.29 -0.26
CA THR A 46 -15.18 -2.13 0.49
C THR A 46 -14.14 -1.66 1.51
N VAL A 47 -13.53 -2.60 2.24
CA VAL A 47 -12.47 -2.30 3.22
C VAL A 47 -11.26 -1.67 2.53
N ALA A 48 -10.81 -2.21 1.40
CA ALA A 48 -9.65 -1.69 0.70
C ALA A 48 -9.94 -0.34 0.02
N ARG A 49 -11.17 -0.08 -0.47
CA ARG A 49 -11.57 1.27 -0.90
C ARG A 49 -11.50 2.29 0.25
N ASN A 50 -12.01 1.93 1.42
CA ASN A 50 -11.92 2.79 2.60
C ASN A 50 -10.45 3.01 3.02
N ALA A 51 -9.62 1.97 2.95
CA ALA A 51 -8.20 2.06 3.26
C ALA A 51 -7.44 2.94 2.25
N ALA A 52 -7.75 2.85 0.95
CA ALA A 52 -7.22 3.73 -0.08
C ALA A 52 -7.59 5.20 0.19
N GLN A 53 -8.85 5.46 0.57
CA GLN A 53 -9.30 6.80 0.93
C GLN A 53 -8.57 7.35 2.16
N VAL A 54 -8.40 6.53 3.21
CA VAL A 54 -7.60 6.90 4.40
C VAL A 54 -6.16 7.20 4.02
N SER A 55 -5.56 6.40 3.13
CA SER A 55 -4.21 6.61 2.64
C SER A 55 -4.06 7.94 1.89
N GLU A 56 -5.05 8.32 1.06
CA GLU A 56 -5.05 9.61 0.39
C GLU A 56 -5.20 10.78 1.38
N TYR A 57 -6.05 10.64 2.41
CA TYR A 57 -6.11 11.65 3.48
C TYR A 57 -4.78 11.78 4.22
N ASN A 58 -4.09 10.68 4.48
CA ASN A 58 -2.77 10.66 5.10
C ASN A 58 -1.72 11.32 4.18
N ALA A 59 -1.79 11.07 2.87
CA ALA A 59 -0.92 11.70 1.88
C ALA A 59 -1.08 13.23 1.90
N GLN A 60 -2.32 13.72 1.85
CA GLN A 60 -2.60 15.15 1.93
C GLN A 60 -2.19 15.75 3.27
N ALA A 61 -2.37 15.02 4.38
CA ALA A 61 -1.92 15.46 5.69
C ALA A 61 -0.39 15.57 5.77
N ALA A 62 0.35 14.64 5.15
CA ALA A 62 1.80 14.71 5.04
C ALA A 62 2.24 15.93 4.21
N GLU A 63 1.62 16.16 3.04
CA GLU A 63 1.89 17.36 2.21
C GLU A 63 1.64 18.66 3.00
N ARG A 64 0.50 18.77 3.69
CA ARG A 64 0.18 19.94 4.53
C ARG A 64 1.19 20.15 5.65
N ARG A 65 1.61 19.07 6.31
CA ARG A 65 2.62 19.12 7.38
C ARG A 65 3.98 19.55 6.83
N GLY A 66 4.35 19.04 5.64
CA GLY A 66 5.56 19.43 4.92
C GLY A 66 5.59 20.91 4.59
N ALA A 67 4.49 21.45 4.05
CA ALA A 67 4.37 22.87 3.75
C ALA A 67 4.49 23.74 5.03
N ALA A 68 3.90 23.30 6.14
CA ALA A 68 4.03 23.98 7.42
C ALA A 68 5.47 23.95 7.97
N GLU A 69 6.20 22.84 7.79
CA GLU A 69 7.59 22.71 8.23
C GLU A 69 8.55 23.48 7.31
N GLU A 70 8.33 23.50 5.99
CA GLU A 70 9.05 24.35 5.03
C GLU A 70 8.98 25.82 5.48
N GLU A 71 7.77 26.31 5.71
CA GLU A 71 7.53 27.68 6.11
C GLU A 71 8.11 27.99 7.50
N LYS A 72 8.02 27.04 8.44
CA LYS A 72 8.70 27.15 9.75
C LYS A 72 10.22 27.20 9.59
N GLN A 73 10.80 26.44 8.67
CA GLN A 73 12.23 26.43 8.41
C GLN A 73 12.69 27.77 7.82
N ARG A 74 11.96 28.31 6.84
CA ARG A 74 12.23 29.66 6.31
C ARG A 74 12.21 30.73 7.41
N ARG A 75 11.23 30.69 8.31
CA ARG A 75 11.18 31.62 9.46
C ARG A 75 12.40 31.49 10.39
N LYS A 76 12.84 30.26 10.70
CA LYS A 76 14.06 30.04 11.51
C LYS A 76 15.29 30.64 10.81
N THR A 77 15.42 30.40 9.52
CA THR A 77 16.50 30.96 8.69
C THR A 77 16.49 32.50 8.73
N SER A 78 15.33 33.13 8.58
CA SER A 78 15.21 34.60 8.66
C SER A 78 15.62 35.14 10.03
N LEU A 79 15.21 34.49 11.12
CA LEU A 79 15.62 34.88 12.47
C LEU A 79 17.13 34.71 12.68
N LEU A 80 17.70 33.61 12.15
CA LEU A 80 19.13 33.34 12.21
C LEU A 80 19.92 34.40 11.44
N LEU A 81 19.51 34.74 10.20
CA LEU A 81 20.11 35.82 9.42
C LEU A 81 20.07 37.14 10.16
N GLY A 82 18.89 37.52 10.70
CA GLY A 82 18.75 38.77 11.45
C GLY A 82 19.67 38.83 12.68
N SER A 83 19.80 37.71 13.41
CA SER A 83 20.72 37.63 14.54
C SER A 83 22.19 37.74 14.13
N ARG A 84 22.60 37.12 13.02
CA ARG A 84 23.97 37.21 12.49
C ARG A 84 24.29 38.61 11.99
N GLN A 85 23.35 39.24 11.28
CA GLN A 85 23.50 40.60 10.82
C GLN A 85 23.65 41.58 11.98
N ALA A 86 22.86 41.43 13.07
CA ALA A 86 23.01 42.24 14.27
C ALA A 86 24.37 42.02 14.97
N GLN A 87 24.90 40.78 14.97
CA GLN A 87 26.22 40.48 15.52
C GLN A 87 27.35 41.13 14.70
N PHE A 88 27.28 41.07 13.36
CA PHE A 88 28.26 41.73 12.50
C PHE A 88 28.21 43.25 12.66
N ALA A 89 27.01 43.83 12.73
CA ALA A 89 26.84 45.26 13.01
C ALA A 89 27.40 45.66 14.39
N ALA A 90 27.19 44.84 15.43
CA ALA A 90 27.72 45.09 16.77
C ALA A 90 29.26 44.98 16.84
N GLN A 91 29.88 44.17 15.98
CA GLN A 91 31.32 44.04 15.86
C GLN A 91 31.97 45.19 15.06
N GLY A 92 31.17 46.12 14.52
CA GLY A 92 31.66 47.22 13.69
C GLY A 92 32.14 46.78 12.31
N SER A 93 31.70 45.61 11.84
CA SER A 93 31.99 45.12 10.49
C SER A 93 31.08 45.84 9.49
N ASP A 94 31.68 46.36 8.42
CA ASP A 94 30.93 46.66 7.21
C ASP A 94 30.41 45.32 6.65
N LEU A 95 29.14 45.26 6.24
CA LEU A 95 28.50 44.04 5.71
C LEU A 95 28.98 43.74 4.28
N GLU A 96 30.30 43.79 4.06
CA GLU A 96 30.96 43.63 2.77
C GLU A 96 32.05 42.54 2.84
N GLY A 97 32.22 41.78 1.76
CA GLY A 97 33.17 40.67 1.71
C GLY A 97 32.70 39.45 2.53
N SER A 98 33.58 38.88 3.36
CA SER A 98 33.35 37.60 4.05
C SER A 98 32.07 37.53 4.92
N PRO A 99 31.67 38.57 5.67
CA PRO A 99 30.39 38.58 6.39
C PRO A 99 29.17 38.43 5.46
N LEU A 100 29.22 39.03 4.27
CA LEU A 100 28.14 38.93 3.28
C LEU A 100 28.08 37.51 2.70
N ASP A 101 29.22 36.90 2.42
CA ASP A 101 29.31 35.51 1.96
C ASP A 101 28.70 34.56 3.00
N ILE A 102 29.01 34.74 4.29
CA ILE A 102 28.46 33.93 5.38
C ILE A 102 26.92 34.06 5.47
N LEU A 103 26.38 35.27 5.29
CA LEU A 103 24.93 35.48 5.26
C LEU A 103 24.30 34.82 4.04
N GLY A 104 24.95 34.90 2.88
CA GLY A 104 24.54 34.24 1.64
C GLY A 104 24.50 32.71 1.80
N ASP A 105 25.57 32.11 2.29
CA ASP A 105 25.67 30.67 2.54
C ASP A 105 24.63 30.21 3.56
N THR A 106 24.37 31.03 4.59
CA THR A 106 23.31 30.74 5.56
C THR A 106 21.93 30.74 4.90
N ALA A 107 21.65 31.72 4.05
CA ALA A 107 20.36 31.81 3.35
C ALA A 107 20.17 30.64 2.40
N ALA A 108 21.21 30.28 1.64
CA ALA A 108 21.21 29.13 0.74
C ALA A 108 20.95 27.83 1.51
N SER A 109 21.73 27.57 2.57
CA SER A 109 21.55 26.38 3.42
C SER A 109 20.14 26.30 4.02
N GLY A 110 19.60 27.45 4.46
CA GLY A 110 18.27 27.50 5.04
C GLY A 110 17.15 27.24 4.04
N GLU A 111 17.31 27.65 2.77
CA GLU A 111 16.36 27.31 1.70
C GLU A 111 16.48 25.84 1.28
N GLU A 112 17.70 25.30 1.22
CA GLU A 112 17.92 23.86 0.99
C GLU A 112 17.22 23.02 2.06
N GLU A 113 17.34 23.38 3.34
CA GLU A 113 16.63 22.70 4.43
C GLU A 113 15.10 22.81 4.29
N ALA A 114 14.58 23.96 3.85
CA ALA A 114 13.15 24.16 3.62
C ALA A 114 12.64 23.27 2.46
N LEU A 115 13.38 23.22 1.35
CA LEU A 115 13.07 22.36 0.21
C LEU A 115 13.20 20.88 0.56
N ALA A 116 14.18 20.51 1.38
CA ALA A 116 14.32 19.14 1.89
C ALA A 116 13.09 18.71 2.71
N ALA A 117 12.56 19.58 3.57
CA ALA A 117 11.33 19.31 4.32
C ALA A 117 10.14 19.05 3.39
N ARG A 118 9.97 19.89 2.35
CA ARG A 118 8.94 19.69 1.31
C ARG A 118 9.13 18.38 0.55
N TYR A 119 10.37 18.05 0.17
CA TYR A 119 10.69 16.82 -0.55
C TYR A 119 10.37 15.57 0.28
N GLN A 120 10.74 15.55 1.57
CA GLN A 120 10.44 14.43 2.45
C GLN A 120 8.93 14.22 2.60
N ALA A 121 8.16 15.31 2.75
CA ALA A 121 6.71 15.24 2.82
C ALA A 121 6.09 14.72 1.52
N ALA A 122 6.58 15.18 0.35
CA ALA A 122 6.13 14.68 -0.94
C ALA A 122 6.42 13.18 -1.11
N ARG A 123 7.59 12.72 -0.63
CA ARG A 123 7.96 11.31 -0.63
C ARG A 123 7.07 10.48 0.29
N GLU A 124 6.76 10.97 1.48
CA GLU A 124 5.83 10.31 2.40
C GLU A 124 4.44 10.20 1.77
N ALA A 125 3.92 11.28 1.19
CA ALA A 125 2.64 11.29 0.49
C ALA A 125 2.62 10.31 -0.69
N TRP A 126 3.68 10.28 -1.50
CA TRP A 126 3.83 9.31 -2.59
C TRP A 126 3.80 7.87 -2.09
N ASN A 127 4.50 7.56 -1.00
CA ASN A 127 4.49 6.22 -0.39
C ASN A 127 3.09 5.82 0.11
N GLN A 128 2.30 6.76 0.63
CA GLN A 128 0.90 6.49 1.00
C GLN A 128 0.06 6.18 -0.24
N ARG A 129 0.23 6.95 -1.33
CA ARG A 129 -0.49 6.73 -2.60
C ARG A 129 -0.13 5.37 -3.23
N ILE A 130 1.13 4.96 -3.19
CA ILE A 130 1.54 3.60 -3.62
C ILE A 130 0.84 2.53 -2.79
N GLN A 131 0.77 2.68 -1.47
CA GLN A 131 0.10 1.71 -0.61
C GLN A 131 -1.40 1.58 -0.94
N ALA A 132 -2.05 2.68 -1.31
CA ALA A 132 -3.43 2.67 -1.78
C ALA A 132 -3.56 1.90 -3.11
N ALA A 133 -2.74 2.22 -4.11
CA ALA A 133 -2.76 1.56 -5.42
C ALA A 133 -2.52 0.04 -5.31
N ASN A 134 -1.56 -0.38 -4.47
CA ASN A 134 -1.28 -1.80 -4.23
C ASN A 134 -2.45 -2.55 -3.61
N GLN A 135 -3.30 -1.87 -2.82
CA GLN A 135 -4.49 -2.49 -2.24
C GLN A 135 -5.58 -2.66 -3.30
N ASP A 136 -5.76 -1.68 -4.19
CA ASP A 136 -6.70 -1.77 -5.31
C ASP A 136 -6.33 -2.87 -6.31
N ASP A 137 -5.05 -3.02 -6.63
CA ASP A 137 -4.56 -4.07 -7.55
C ASP A 137 -4.83 -5.48 -7.00
N ARG A 138 -4.65 -5.68 -5.69
CA ARG A 138 -4.95 -6.95 -5.01
C ARG A 138 -6.43 -7.32 -5.08
N ILE A 139 -7.33 -6.34 -4.95
CA ILE A 139 -8.77 -6.56 -5.11
C ILE A 139 -9.09 -6.98 -6.55
N HIS A 140 -8.54 -6.26 -7.54
CA HIS A 140 -8.78 -6.57 -8.95
C HIS A 140 -8.30 -7.98 -9.30
N ALA A 141 -7.12 -8.37 -8.82
CA ALA A 141 -6.60 -9.74 -9.00
C ALA A 141 -7.52 -10.80 -8.37
N ALA A 142 -8.03 -10.55 -7.16
CA ALA A 142 -8.95 -11.48 -6.48
C ALA A 142 -10.30 -11.61 -7.21
N LEU A 143 -10.84 -10.49 -7.72
CA LEU A 143 -12.08 -10.48 -8.53
C LEU A 143 -11.90 -11.22 -9.86
N LEU A 144 -10.77 -11.01 -10.55
CA LEU A 144 -10.49 -11.69 -11.81
C LEU A 144 -10.36 -13.21 -11.64
N GLN A 145 -9.74 -13.67 -10.54
CA GLN A 145 -9.69 -15.11 -10.22
C GLN A 145 -11.08 -15.70 -9.97
N LEU A 146 -11.96 -14.96 -9.30
CA LEU A 146 -13.35 -15.39 -9.12
C LEU A 146 -14.08 -15.51 -10.46
N LEU A 147 -13.92 -14.53 -11.35
CA LEU A 147 -14.53 -14.55 -12.68
C LEU A 147 -13.99 -15.71 -13.54
N GLN A 148 -12.69 -15.97 -13.53
CA GLN A 148 -12.10 -17.12 -14.26
C GLN A 148 -12.63 -18.46 -13.74
N ASN A 149 -12.76 -18.61 -12.41
CA ASN A 149 -13.32 -19.83 -11.83
C ASN A 149 -14.79 -20.03 -12.21
N LEU A 150 -15.59 -18.96 -12.22
CA LEU A 150 -16.99 -19.01 -12.65
C LEU A 150 -17.11 -19.39 -14.13
N TRP A 151 -16.26 -18.81 -14.99
CA TRP A 151 -16.20 -19.17 -16.40
C TRP A 151 -15.85 -20.66 -16.55
N ASN A 152 -14.74 -21.14 -15.97
CA ASN A 152 -14.35 -22.56 -16.07
C ASN A 152 -15.45 -23.53 -15.64
N VAL A 153 -16.21 -23.20 -14.60
CA VAL A 153 -17.34 -24.02 -14.13
C VAL A 153 -18.45 -24.10 -15.18
N GLN A 154 -18.83 -22.99 -15.82
CA GLN A 154 -19.86 -23.02 -16.87
C GLN A 154 -19.48 -23.87 -18.10
N HIS A 155 -18.19 -24.08 -18.35
CA HIS A 155 -17.69 -24.82 -19.52
C HIS A 155 -17.49 -26.31 -19.23
N VAL A 156 -17.50 -26.71 -17.95
CA VAL A 156 -17.44 -28.12 -17.52
C VAL A 156 -18.83 -28.76 -17.47
N PHE A 157 -19.89 -27.96 -17.40
CA PHE A 157 -21.30 -28.41 -17.34
C PHE A 157 -22.09 -28.20 -18.64
N ALA A 158 -21.43 -27.82 -19.74
CA ALA A 158 -22.00 -27.70 -21.10
C ALA A 158 -21.43 -28.79 -22.02
#